data_AF-A0A0S4XJE1-F1
#
_entry.id   AF-A0A0S4XJE1-F1
#
_cell.length_a   1.000
_cell.length_b   1.000
_cell.length_c   1.000
_cell.angle_alpha   90.00
_cell.angle_beta   90.00
_cell.angle_gamma   90.00
#
_symmetry.space_group_name_H-M   'P 1'
#
loop_
_entity.id
_entity.type
_entity.pdbx_description
1 polymer ?
#
loop_
_entity_poly.entity_id
_entity_poly.type
_entity_poly.pdbx_seq_one_letter_code
_entity_poly.pdbx_strand_id
1 'polypeptide(L)' 'MIGDLPEDATAAATRINAEIEQLIALAPTQYLWGYNRYKRPKGVDAPPAA' A
#
# COMPACT_ATOMS: atom_id res chain seq x y z
N MET A 1 -12.14 -9.18 5.55
CA MET A 1 -11.81 -9.55 6.94
C MET A 1 -10.36 -9.98 6.88
N ILE A 2 -9.42 -9.15 7.37
CA ILE A 2 -8.01 -9.54 7.42
C ILE A 2 -7.96 -10.69 8.42
N GLY A 3 -7.77 -11.92 7.94
CA GLY A 3 -7.56 -13.10 8.78
C GLY A 3 -6.19 -13.07 9.42
N ASP A 4 -5.66 -14.23 9.81
CA ASP A 4 -4.30 -14.31 10.35
C ASP A 4 -3.27 -13.75 9.36
N LEU A 5 -2.36 -12.94 9.88
CA LEU A 5 -1.27 -12.36 9.11
C LEU A 5 -0.08 -13.33 9.08
N PRO A 6 0.61 -13.44 7.93
CA PRO A 6 1.91 -14.12 7.86
C PRO A 6 2.90 -13.57 8.89
N GLU A 7 3.79 -14.42 9.39
CA GLU A 7 4.89 -13.98 10.29
C GLU A 7 5.91 -13.10 9.56
N ASP A 8 6.13 -13.37 8.26
CA ASP A 8 6.99 -12.52 7.43
C ASP A 8 6.34 -11.14 7.22
N ALA A 9 7.06 -10.09 7.60
CA ALA A 9 6.57 -8.72 7.56
C ALA A 9 6.24 -8.26 6.14
N THR A 10 6.99 -8.71 5.14
CA THR A 10 6.76 -8.33 3.74
C THR A 10 5.47 -8.98 3.23
N ALA A 11 5.26 -10.26 3.52
CA ALA A 11 4.04 -10.98 3.18
C ALA A 11 2.81 -10.40 3.88
N ALA A 12 2.93 -10.06 5.18
CA ALA A 12 1.86 -9.40 5.92
C ALA A 12 1.49 -8.03 5.34
N ALA A 13 2.48 -7.18 5.08
CA ALA A 13 2.26 -5.87 4.47
C ALA A 13 1.63 -5.98 3.08
N THR A 14 2.05 -6.97 2.28
CA THR A 14 1.48 -7.24 0.95
C THR A 14 0.02 -7.62 1.06
N ARG A 15 -0.35 -8.49 2.01
CA ARG A 15 -1.75 -8.86 2.25
C ARG A 15 -2.60 -7.67 2.66
N ILE A 16 -2.11 -6.87 3.60
CA ILE A 16 -2.82 -5.66 4.07
C ILE A 16 -3.05 -4.68 2.90
N ASN A 17 -2.04 -4.44 2.07
CA ASN A 17 -2.16 -3.53 0.93
C ASN A 17 -3.24 -4.01 -0.07
N ALA A 18 -3.30 -5.31 -0.38
CA ALA A 18 -4.32 -5.85 -1.28
C ALA A 18 -5.75 -5.70 -0.73
N GLU A 19 -5.95 -5.86 0.58
CA GLU A 19 -7.26 -5.66 1.21
C GLU A 19 -7.64 -4.17 1.23
N ILE A 20 -6.67 -3.27 1.45
CA ILE A 20 -6.89 -1.82 1.34
C ILE A 20 -7.28 -1.44 -0.10
N GLU A 21 -6.61 -1.97 -1.12
CA GLU A 21 -6.93 -1.71 -2.53
C GLU A 21 -8.36 -2.14 -2.88
N GLN A 22 -8.79 -3.30 -2.39
CA GLN A 22 -10.19 -3.73 -2.53
C GLN A 22 -11.17 -2.75 -1.87
N LEU A 23 -10.85 -2.25 -0.67
CA LEU A 23 -11.70 -1.26 0.00
C LEU A 23 -11.76 0.07 -0.75
N ILE A 24 -10.64 0.54 -1.29
CA ILE A 24 -10.57 1.75 -2.10
C ILE A 24 -11.45 1.62 -3.35
N ALA A 25 -11.44 0.45 -4.00
CA ALA A 25 -12.27 0.20 -5.17
C ALA A 25 -13.78 0.30 -4.88
N LEU A 26 -14.22 -0.03 -3.65
CA LEU A 26 -15.63 0.08 -3.25
C LEU A 26 -16.09 1.52 -3.01
N ALA A 27 -15.20 2.38 -2.50
CA ALA A 27 -15.54 3.76 -2.14
C ALA A 27 -14.35 4.71 -2.36
N PRO A 28 -13.96 4.99 -3.61
CA PRO A 28 -12.74 5.74 -3.91
C PRO A 28 -12.77 7.16 -3.33
N THR A 29 -13.96 7.76 -3.18
CA THR A 29 -14.11 9.11 -2.60
C THR A 29 -13.82 9.18 -1.09
N GLN A 30 -13.80 8.04 -0.40
CA GLN A 30 -13.49 7.95 1.04
C GLN A 30 -12.00 7.81 1.31
N TYR A 31 -11.19 7.47 0.30
CA TYR A 31 -9.75 7.33 0.46
C TYR A 31 -9.05 8.69 0.49
N LEU A 32 -8.06 8.85 1.37
CA LEU A 32 -7.29 10.08 1.50
C LEU A 32 -6.22 10.19 0.39
N TRP A 33 -6.63 10.61 -0.82
CA TRP A 33 -5.73 10.77 -1.97
C TRP A 33 -4.63 11.82 -1.79
N GLY A 34 -4.84 12.82 -0.93
CA GLY A 34 -3.85 13.87 -0.66
C GLY A 34 -2.63 13.39 0.13
N TYR A 35 -2.66 12.17 0.68
CA TYR A 35 -1.50 11.60 1.34
C TYR A 35 -0.47 11.14 0.31
N ASN A 36 0.75 11.69 0.41
CA ASN A 36 1.84 11.39 -0.52
C ASN A 36 2.45 10.00 -0.25
N ARG A 37 1.70 8.92 -0.48
CA ARG A 37 2.13 7.53 -0.20
C ARG A 37 3.39 7.12 -0.98
N TYR A 38 3.52 7.59 -2.22
CA TYR A 38 4.65 7.26 -3.10
C TYR A 38 5.73 8.35 -3.10
N LYS A 39 5.75 9.23 -2.08
CA LYS A 39 6.82 10.23 -2.00
C LYS A 39 8.15 9.52 -1.81
N ARG A 40 9.05 9.76 -2.76
CA ARG A 40 10.43 9.34 -2.64
C ARG A 40 11.12 10.22 -1.58
N PRO A 41 11.73 9.65 -0.53
CA PRO A 41 12.54 10.43 0.40
C PRO A 41 13.68 11.12 -0.36
N LYS A 42 14.08 12.31 0.12
CA LYS A 42 15.26 13.00 -0.42
C LYS A 42 16.49 12.10 -0.27
N GLY A 43 17.23 11.89 -1.35
CA GLY A 43 18.47 11.10 -1.35
C GLY A 43 18.30 9.60 -1.63
N VAL A 44 17.09 9.11 -1.88
CA VAL A 44 16.86 7.75 -2.37
C VAL A 44 16.83 7.77 -3.90
N ASP A 45 17.48 6.81 -4.56
CA ASP A 45 17.46 6.69 -6.01
C ASP A 45 16.07 6.26 -6.54
N ALA A 46 15.76 6.62 -7.78
CA ALA A 46 14.56 6.10 -8.43
C ALA A 46 14.72 4.58 -8.62
N PRO A 47 13.65 3.78 -8.47
CA PRO A 47 13.68 2.42 -9.00
C PRO A 47 13.97 2.45 -10.52
N PRO A 48 14.66 1.44 -11.07
CA PRO A 48 14.94 1.37 -12.50
C PRO A 48 13.64 1.41 -13.30
N ALA A 49 13.67 2.12 -14.43
CA ALA A 49 12.54 2.15 -15.36
C ALA A 49 12.26 0.74 -15.88
N ALA A 50 10.97 0.38 -15.95
CA ALA A 50 10.50 -0.90 -16.50
C ALA A 50 10.65 -0.96 -18.02
#